data_AF-A0A2H9RMR3-F1
#
_entry.id   AF-A0A2H9RMR3-F1
#
_cell.length_a   1.000
_cell.length_b   1.000
_cell.length_c   1.000
_cell.angle_alpha   90.00
_cell.angle_beta   90.00
_cell.angle_gamma   90.00
#
_symmetry.space_group_name_H-M   'P 1'
#
loop_
_entity.id
_entity.type
_entity.pdbx_description
1 polymer ?
#
loop_
_entity_poly.entity_id
_entity_poly.type
_entity_poly.pdbx_seq_one_letter_code
_entity_poly.pdbx_strand_id
1 'polypeptide(L)'
;MDRTQLIAEYIKFFENKEHKLIPNSSLVPENDPTVLFTTAGMHPLVPFLIGQKHPLGKRLVGVQKCIRTGDIDEVGDTVHHTFFEMLGNWSLGNYWKEEAIEYSFEFLTKTLKISKEKLAVSIFEGDKDAKEDSESIKIWEKLGIPKERIAKLPKKDNWWGPAGLTGPCGPDTEMFYWKSKKPTPKKFNSNDENWVEIWNDVLMQYNKDKEGNYNEAKQKNIDTGMGVERTVAVLNGLEDNYLAEMWKPLIKKIEKLSGKKYQENEKSMRIIADHIKAAAFILNDKIVPSNTEQGYVLRRLIRRAIRQIRKLSEKSFSIKEISKPIFEIYPDYQLNQKLILEE
;
A
#
# COMPACT_ATOMS: atom_id res chain seq x y z
N MET A 1 3.13 16.12 8.82
CA MET A 1 1.83 15.83 8.19
C MET A 1 1.33 14.55 8.80
N ASP A 2 0.10 14.54 9.32
CA ASP A 2 -0.53 13.36 9.91
C ASP A 2 -1.29 12.52 8.85
N ARG A 3 -1.75 11.32 9.23
CA ARG A 3 -2.52 10.39 8.38
C ARG A 3 -3.72 11.07 7.75
N THR A 4 -4.55 11.74 8.55
CA THR A 4 -5.81 12.33 8.10
C THR A 4 -5.58 13.52 7.17
N GLN A 5 -4.54 14.31 7.44
CA GLN A 5 -4.08 15.40 6.58
C GLN A 5 -3.60 14.87 5.22
N LEU A 6 -2.79 13.82 5.20
CA LEU A 6 -2.31 13.23 3.94
C LEU A 6 -3.47 12.74 3.09
N ILE A 7 -4.42 12.01 3.68
CA ILE A 7 -5.61 11.51 2.97
C ILE A 7 -6.42 12.70 2.43
N ALA A 8 -6.70 13.70 3.25
CA ALA A 8 -7.49 14.87 2.85
C ALA A 8 -6.82 15.67 1.72
N GLU A 9 -5.50 15.90 1.78
CA GLU A 9 -4.76 16.58 0.73
C GLU A 9 -4.74 15.78 -0.58
N TYR A 10 -4.60 14.45 -0.50
CA TYR A 10 -4.65 13.58 -1.67
C TYR A 10 -6.02 13.59 -2.36
N ILE A 11 -7.10 13.40 -1.59
CA ILE A 11 -8.47 13.46 -2.13
C ILE A 11 -8.74 14.82 -2.76
N LYS A 12 -8.45 15.92 -2.04
CA LYS A 12 -8.66 17.28 -2.54
C LYS A 12 -7.86 17.56 -3.81
N PHE A 13 -6.62 17.09 -3.89
CA PHE A 13 -5.79 17.24 -5.09
C PHE A 13 -6.46 16.62 -6.31
N PHE A 14 -6.94 15.37 -6.19
CA PHE A 14 -7.56 14.67 -7.32
C PHE A 14 -8.99 15.13 -7.61
N GLU A 15 -9.75 15.60 -6.63
CA GLU A 15 -11.04 16.27 -6.85
C GLU A 15 -10.88 17.54 -7.71
N ASN A 16 -9.80 18.31 -7.50
CA ASN A 16 -9.45 19.45 -8.36
C ASN A 16 -9.03 19.03 -9.78
N LYS A 17 -8.70 17.75 -9.99
CA LYS A 17 -8.49 17.11 -11.31
C LYS A 17 -9.74 16.34 -11.79
N GLU A 18 -10.91 16.69 -11.24
CA GLU A 18 -12.23 16.15 -11.58
C GLU A 18 -12.46 14.67 -11.21
N HIS A 19 -11.62 14.09 -10.36
CA HIS A 19 -11.87 12.74 -9.84
C HIS A 19 -13.01 12.77 -8.83
N LYS A 20 -13.80 11.69 -8.81
CA LYS A 20 -14.87 11.51 -7.83
C LYS A 20 -14.42 10.59 -6.71
N LEU A 21 -14.60 11.04 -5.47
CA LEU A 21 -14.35 10.23 -4.29
C LEU A 21 -15.25 8.99 -4.30
N ILE A 22 -14.65 7.80 -4.21
CA ILE A 22 -15.36 6.53 -4.02
C ILE A 22 -15.29 6.09 -2.55
N PRO A 23 -16.33 5.40 -2.04
CA PRO A 23 -16.29 4.87 -0.68
C PRO A 23 -15.23 3.78 -0.54
N ASN A 24 -14.69 3.65 0.66
CA ASN A 24 -13.77 2.57 1.02
C ASN A 24 -14.51 1.22 0.99
N SER A 25 -13.96 0.22 0.31
CA SER A 25 -14.57 -1.11 0.21
C SER A 25 -14.21 -2.00 1.39
N SER A 26 -14.96 -3.08 1.58
CA SER A 26 -14.63 -4.10 2.59
C SER A 26 -13.26 -4.74 2.31
N LEU A 27 -12.61 -5.18 3.38
CA LEU A 27 -11.47 -6.11 3.33
C LEU A 27 -11.85 -7.47 2.75
N VAL A 28 -13.13 -7.84 2.74
CA VAL A 28 -13.63 -9.07 2.14
C VAL A 28 -14.19 -8.74 0.76
N PRO A 29 -13.60 -9.27 -0.33
CA PRO A 29 -14.12 -9.09 -1.67
C PRO A 29 -15.53 -9.70 -1.81
N GLU A 30 -16.50 -8.93 -2.29
CA GLU A 30 -17.88 -9.43 -2.46
C GLU A 30 -18.04 -10.35 -3.68
N ASN A 31 -17.24 -10.14 -4.72
CA ASN A 31 -17.45 -10.73 -6.06
C ASN A 31 -16.22 -11.45 -6.63
N ASP A 32 -15.22 -11.77 -5.80
CA ASP A 32 -14.02 -12.49 -6.25
C ASP A 32 -13.68 -13.64 -5.29
N PRO A 33 -14.01 -14.90 -5.64
CA PRO A 33 -13.70 -16.05 -4.79
C PRO A 33 -12.22 -16.47 -4.84
N THR A 34 -11.40 -15.84 -5.68
CA THR A 34 -9.98 -16.22 -5.86
C THR A 34 -9.04 -15.51 -4.90
N VAL A 35 -9.50 -14.43 -4.25
CA VAL A 35 -8.73 -13.65 -3.27
C VAL A 35 -9.41 -13.64 -1.90
N LEU A 36 -8.64 -13.90 -0.85
CA LEU A 36 -9.17 -13.94 0.53
C LEU A 36 -9.49 -12.55 1.07
N PHE A 37 -8.68 -11.56 0.73
CA PHE A 37 -8.82 -10.18 1.16
C PHE A 37 -8.57 -9.20 0.01
N THR A 38 -9.10 -7.99 0.16
CA THR A 38 -8.76 -6.84 -0.66
C THR A 38 -7.28 -6.46 -0.41
N THR A 39 -6.42 -6.62 -1.42
CA THR A 39 -4.96 -6.36 -1.32
C THR A 39 -4.53 -5.04 -1.96
N ALA A 40 -5.42 -4.41 -2.75
CA ALA A 40 -5.21 -3.18 -3.47
C ALA A 40 -6.54 -2.43 -3.73
N GLY A 41 -6.44 -1.12 -3.97
CA GLY A 41 -7.59 -0.26 -4.28
C GLY A 41 -8.32 -0.63 -5.58
N MET A 42 -7.65 -1.30 -6.51
CA MET A 42 -8.24 -1.71 -7.80
C MET A 42 -9.20 -2.90 -7.72
N HIS A 43 -9.13 -3.73 -6.67
CA HIS A 43 -9.95 -4.94 -6.53
C HIS A 43 -11.45 -4.67 -6.70
N PRO A 44 -12.06 -3.71 -5.96
CA PRO A 44 -13.48 -3.36 -6.15
C PRO A 44 -13.78 -2.74 -7.52
N LEU A 45 -12.75 -2.33 -8.27
CA LEU A 45 -12.88 -1.63 -9.55
C LEU A 45 -12.67 -2.54 -10.78
N VAL A 46 -12.33 -3.82 -10.58
CA VAL A 46 -12.09 -4.78 -11.68
C VAL A 46 -13.18 -4.77 -12.75
N PRO A 47 -14.50 -4.78 -12.43
CA PRO A 47 -15.54 -4.74 -13.47
C PRO A 47 -15.45 -3.51 -14.39
N PHE A 48 -15.03 -2.36 -13.85
CA PHE A 48 -14.95 -1.11 -14.61
C PHE A 48 -13.65 -1.02 -15.40
N LEU A 49 -12.56 -1.59 -14.88
CA LEU A 49 -11.28 -1.70 -15.57
C LEU A 49 -11.37 -2.57 -16.83
N ILE A 50 -12.25 -3.57 -16.84
CA ILE A 50 -12.53 -4.40 -18.03
C ILE A 50 -13.61 -3.80 -18.97
N GLY A 51 -14.14 -2.61 -18.64
CA GLY A 51 -14.97 -1.82 -19.54
C GLY A 51 -16.42 -1.58 -19.12
N GLN A 52 -16.85 -2.03 -17.93
CA GLN A 52 -18.14 -1.57 -17.40
C GLN A 52 -18.10 -0.08 -17.04
N LYS A 53 -19.23 0.60 -17.14
CA LYS A 53 -19.33 2.01 -16.76
C LYS A 53 -19.49 2.15 -15.25
N HIS A 54 -18.63 2.93 -14.62
CA HIS A 54 -18.78 3.27 -13.20
C HIS A 54 -19.81 4.41 -13.03
N PRO A 55 -20.71 4.36 -12.03
CA PRO A 55 -21.78 5.34 -11.85
C PRO A 55 -21.28 6.77 -11.60
N LEU A 56 -20.09 6.92 -11.00
CA LEU A 56 -19.47 8.21 -10.73
C LEU A 56 -18.60 8.75 -11.89
N GLY A 57 -18.58 8.08 -13.04
CA GLY A 57 -17.81 8.49 -14.20
C GLY A 57 -16.47 7.77 -14.33
N LYS A 58 -15.52 8.39 -15.05
CA LYS A 58 -14.27 7.74 -15.49
C LYS A 58 -13.03 8.07 -14.68
N ARG A 59 -13.13 9.03 -13.75
CA ARG A 59 -12.01 9.49 -12.91
C ARG A 59 -12.41 9.30 -11.45
N LEU A 60 -11.71 8.44 -10.74
CA LEU A 60 -12.07 8.04 -9.37
C LEU A 60 -10.89 8.24 -8.44
N VAL A 61 -11.14 8.61 -7.19
CA VAL A 61 -10.10 8.72 -6.15
C VAL A 61 -10.62 8.10 -4.86
N GLY A 62 -9.75 7.52 -4.04
CA GLY A 62 -10.16 6.94 -2.77
C GLY A 62 -8.99 6.53 -1.88
N VAL A 63 -9.36 6.02 -0.71
CA VAL A 63 -8.46 5.32 0.21
C VAL A 63 -9.05 3.94 0.47
N GLN A 64 -8.25 2.90 0.27
CA GLN A 64 -8.64 1.51 0.46
C GLN A 64 -7.90 0.91 1.65
N LYS A 65 -8.64 0.22 2.53
CA LYS A 65 -8.04 -0.67 3.53
C LYS A 65 -7.54 -1.93 2.83
N CYS A 66 -6.29 -2.31 3.07
CA CYS A 66 -5.68 -3.48 2.43
C CYS A 66 -5.19 -4.48 3.48
N ILE A 67 -5.36 -5.77 3.18
CA ILE A 67 -4.69 -6.87 3.88
C ILE A 67 -3.81 -7.61 2.88
N ARG A 68 -2.50 -7.61 3.08
CA ARG A 68 -1.55 -8.42 2.30
C ARG A 68 -0.93 -9.50 3.17
N THR A 69 -1.17 -10.74 2.80
CA THR A 69 -0.60 -11.91 3.49
C THR A 69 0.57 -12.55 2.75
N GLY A 70 0.82 -12.15 1.49
CA GLY A 70 2.02 -12.57 0.75
C GLY A 70 3.30 -12.09 1.43
N ASP A 71 3.26 -10.86 1.94
CA ASP A 71 4.41 -10.17 2.53
C ASP A 71 4.57 -10.47 4.03
N ILE A 72 3.82 -11.43 4.57
CA ILE A 72 3.70 -11.67 6.02
C ILE A 72 5.05 -12.03 6.68
N ASP A 73 6.00 -12.55 5.92
CA ASP A 73 7.33 -12.92 6.40
C ASP A 73 8.34 -11.76 6.35
N GLU A 74 8.03 -10.71 5.60
CA GLU A 74 8.76 -9.43 5.57
C GLU A 74 8.34 -8.52 6.73
N VAL A 75 7.11 -8.69 7.24
CA VAL A 75 6.62 -7.99 8.43
C VAL A 75 7.60 -8.14 9.60
N GLY A 76 7.98 -6.99 10.15
CA GLY A 76 9.04 -6.86 11.16
C GLY A 76 10.26 -6.12 10.65
N ASP A 77 10.35 -5.88 9.35
CA ASP A 77 11.22 -4.85 8.77
C ASP A 77 10.67 -3.43 9.02
N THR A 78 11.21 -2.42 8.34
CA THR A 78 10.85 -1.02 8.59
C THR A 78 9.69 -0.50 7.75
N VAL A 79 9.19 -1.25 6.75
CA VAL A 79 8.30 -0.70 5.71
C VAL A 79 7.11 -1.60 5.31
N HIS A 80 7.14 -2.89 5.62
CA HIS A 80 6.10 -3.85 5.28
C HIS A 80 5.12 -4.11 6.43
N HIS A 81 3.84 -4.18 6.05
CA HIS A 81 2.71 -4.29 6.95
C HIS A 81 1.72 -5.32 6.40
N THR A 82 1.06 -6.06 7.28
CA THR A 82 -0.07 -6.91 6.90
C THR A 82 -1.29 -6.05 6.59
N PHE A 83 -1.58 -5.06 7.45
CA PHE A 83 -2.62 -4.06 7.23
C PHE A 83 -2.01 -2.71 6.93
N PHE A 84 -2.48 -2.09 5.86
CA PHE A 84 -2.11 -0.73 5.49
C PHE A 84 -3.24 -0.07 4.71
N GLU A 85 -3.13 1.24 4.53
CA GLU A 85 -4.05 2.00 3.70
C GLU A 85 -3.39 2.41 2.40
N MET A 86 -4.12 2.26 1.31
CA MET A 86 -3.68 2.60 -0.03
C MET A 86 -4.51 3.75 -0.56
N LEU A 87 -3.89 4.90 -0.77
CA LEU A 87 -4.45 5.99 -1.54
C LEU A 87 -4.36 5.63 -3.02
N GLY A 88 -5.44 5.84 -3.77
CA GLY A 88 -5.46 5.52 -5.19
C GLY A 88 -6.29 6.50 -6.00
N ASN A 89 -5.85 6.75 -7.22
CA ASN A 89 -6.60 7.39 -8.28
C ASN A 89 -6.68 6.47 -9.49
N TRP A 90 -7.80 6.56 -10.21
CA TRP A 90 -8.08 5.69 -11.35
C TRP A 90 -8.57 6.49 -12.55
N SER A 91 -8.01 6.15 -13.71
CA SER A 91 -8.51 6.55 -15.04
C SER A 91 -9.14 5.34 -15.71
N LEU A 92 -10.45 5.37 -15.94
CA LEU A 92 -11.20 4.29 -16.59
C LEU A 92 -11.41 4.64 -18.07
N GLY A 93 -10.44 4.29 -18.93
CA GLY A 93 -10.49 4.63 -20.36
C GLY A 93 -10.61 6.15 -20.59
N ASN A 94 -9.82 6.94 -19.87
CA ASN A 94 -9.78 8.40 -19.95
C ASN A 94 -8.34 8.91 -20.18
N TYR A 95 -7.71 9.57 -19.21
CA TYR A 95 -6.32 10.02 -19.30
C TYR A 95 -5.35 8.83 -19.25
N TRP A 96 -4.12 9.06 -19.72
CA TRP A 96 -3.09 8.03 -19.85
C TRP A 96 -1.77 8.45 -19.17
N LYS A 97 -0.65 7.83 -19.57
CA LYS A 97 0.67 7.94 -18.92
C LYS A 97 1.13 9.37 -18.67
N GLU A 98 1.07 10.26 -19.67
CA GLU A 98 1.59 11.62 -19.52
C GLU A 98 0.88 12.36 -18.38
N GLU A 99 -0.45 12.42 -18.41
CA GLU A 99 -1.24 13.06 -17.35
C GLU A 99 -1.10 12.34 -16.00
N ALA A 100 -1.07 11.00 -15.98
CA ALA A 100 -0.91 10.23 -14.74
C ALA A 100 0.41 10.56 -14.04
N ILE A 101 1.52 10.47 -14.76
CA ILE A 101 2.86 10.76 -14.25
C ILE A 101 3.00 12.23 -13.87
N GLU A 102 2.42 13.16 -14.66
CA GLU A 102 2.39 14.59 -14.33
C GLU A 102 1.64 14.85 -13.02
N TYR A 103 0.50 14.21 -12.79
CA TYR A 103 -0.25 14.32 -11.54
C TYR A 103 0.51 13.73 -10.34
N SER A 104 1.09 12.54 -10.49
CA SER A 104 1.89 11.90 -9.44
C SER A 104 3.08 12.78 -9.04
N PHE A 105 3.79 13.33 -10.03
CA PHE A 105 4.91 14.24 -9.79
C PHE A 105 4.49 15.58 -9.18
N GLU A 106 3.39 16.17 -9.66
CA GLU A 106 2.84 17.41 -9.12
C GLU A 106 2.45 17.22 -7.65
N PHE A 107 1.74 16.14 -7.32
CA PHE A 107 1.34 15.85 -5.95
C PHE A 107 2.55 15.70 -5.02
N LEU A 108 3.54 14.87 -5.41
CA LEU A 108 4.74 14.66 -4.60
C LEU A 108 5.54 15.95 -4.40
N THR A 109 5.78 16.73 -5.47
CA THR A 109 6.74 17.84 -5.42
C THR A 109 6.12 19.20 -5.08
N LYS A 110 4.83 19.41 -5.39
CA LYS A 110 4.13 20.68 -5.16
C LYS A 110 3.23 20.62 -3.93
N THR A 111 2.42 19.58 -3.81
CA THR A 111 1.48 19.42 -2.69
C THR A 111 2.22 18.97 -1.44
N LEU A 112 2.94 17.85 -1.53
CA LEU A 112 3.69 17.29 -0.40
C LEU A 112 5.06 17.95 -0.19
N LYS A 113 5.51 18.77 -1.14
CA LYS A 113 6.78 19.51 -1.10
C LYS A 113 7.99 18.59 -0.92
N ILE A 114 7.92 17.35 -1.42
CA ILE A 114 9.05 16.45 -1.46
C ILE A 114 10.08 17.01 -2.44
N SER A 115 11.32 17.12 -1.98
CA SER A 115 12.41 17.56 -2.86
C SER A 115 12.66 16.53 -3.96
N LYS A 116 12.82 17.01 -5.20
CA LYS A 116 13.15 16.16 -6.36
C LYS A 116 14.41 15.34 -6.13
N GLU A 117 15.37 15.86 -5.37
CA GLU A 117 16.62 15.16 -5.04
C GLU A 117 16.44 13.98 -4.08
N LYS A 118 15.24 13.76 -3.55
CA LYS A 118 14.87 12.58 -2.75
C LYS A 118 14.11 11.54 -3.56
N LEU A 119 13.75 11.84 -4.82
CA LEU A 119 12.95 10.96 -5.67
C LEU A 119 13.83 10.18 -6.65
N ALA A 120 13.43 8.94 -6.90
CA ALA A 120 13.83 8.10 -8.01
C ALA A 120 12.62 7.35 -8.54
N VAL A 121 12.70 6.79 -9.75
CA VAL A 121 11.61 6.04 -10.35
C VAL A 121 12.08 4.75 -10.99
N SER A 122 11.20 3.75 -11.03
CA SER A 122 11.37 2.52 -11.80
C SER A 122 10.40 2.48 -12.98
N ILE A 123 10.77 1.76 -14.04
CA ILE A 123 9.93 1.50 -15.22
C ILE A 123 10.18 0.09 -15.75
N PHE A 124 9.18 -0.50 -16.39
CA PHE A 124 9.29 -1.82 -17.00
C PHE A 124 10.31 -1.88 -18.16
N GLU A 125 11.32 -2.74 -18.04
CA GLU A 125 12.40 -2.89 -19.03
C GLU A 125 12.00 -3.61 -20.32
N GLY A 126 10.82 -4.24 -20.34
CA GLY A 126 10.37 -5.07 -21.44
C GLY A 126 10.78 -6.54 -21.29
N ASP A 127 10.00 -7.42 -21.88
CA ASP A 127 10.31 -8.84 -22.02
C ASP A 127 9.67 -9.42 -23.30
N LYS A 128 9.56 -10.74 -23.37
CA LYS A 128 8.93 -11.42 -24.51
C LYS A 128 7.42 -11.16 -24.65
N ASP A 129 6.74 -10.76 -23.58
CA ASP A 129 5.28 -10.57 -23.57
C ASP A 129 4.90 -9.10 -23.82
N ALA A 130 5.75 -8.15 -23.42
CA ALA A 130 5.48 -6.71 -23.59
C ALA A 130 6.77 -5.90 -23.80
N LYS A 131 6.67 -4.82 -24.57
CA LYS A 131 7.80 -3.92 -24.86
C LYS A 131 8.17 -3.07 -23.65
N GLU A 132 9.41 -2.58 -23.64
CA GLU A 132 9.90 -1.56 -22.71
C GLU A 132 8.96 -0.34 -22.71
N ASP A 133 8.73 0.24 -21.52
CA ASP A 133 7.99 1.49 -21.41
C ASP A 133 8.85 2.74 -21.64
N SER A 134 9.36 2.89 -22.88
CA SER A 134 10.18 4.04 -23.24
C SER A 134 9.41 5.38 -23.25
N GLU A 135 8.08 5.35 -23.17
CA GLU A 135 7.22 6.54 -23.10
C GLU A 135 7.31 7.18 -21.71
N SER A 136 7.14 6.39 -20.65
CA SER A 136 7.24 6.86 -19.26
C SER A 136 8.63 7.41 -18.93
N ILE A 137 9.70 6.84 -19.49
CA ILE A 137 11.07 7.39 -19.35
C ILE A 137 11.12 8.85 -19.81
N LYS A 138 10.61 9.14 -21.01
CA LYS A 138 10.66 10.50 -21.59
C LYS A 138 9.84 11.49 -20.77
N ILE A 139 8.70 11.06 -20.24
CA ILE A 139 7.84 11.89 -19.40
C ILE A 139 8.57 12.24 -18.10
N TRP A 140 9.18 11.26 -17.43
CA TRP A 140 9.96 11.49 -16.20
C TRP A 140 11.19 12.39 -16.42
N GLU A 141 11.91 12.20 -17.53
CA GLU A 141 13.03 13.07 -17.91
C GLU A 141 12.56 14.52 -18.14
N LYS A 142 11.43 14.72 -18.85
CA LYS A 142 10.81 16.04 -19.08
C LYS A 142 10.44 16.74 -17.77
N LEU A 143 10.02 15.99 -16.75
CA LEU A 143 9.70 16.51 -15.41
C LEU A 143 10.94 16.81 -14.54
N GLY A 144 12.11 16.42 -15.02
CA GLY A 144 13.41 16.71 -14.43
C GLY A 144 13.92 15.64 -13.47
N ILE A 145 13.42 14.40 -13.56
CA ILE A 145 14.08 13.27 -12.91
C ILE A 145 15.35 12.92 -13.72
N PRO A 146 16.54 12.90 -13.12
CA PRO A 146 17.76 12.54 -13.83
C PRO A 146 17.72 11.11 -14.35
N LYS A 147 18.33 10.86 -15.51
CA LYS A 147 18.39 9.52 -16.13
C LYS A 147 18.99 8.47 -15.19
N GLU A 148 19.97 8.85 -14.37
CA GLU A 148 20.59 7.96 -13.37
C GLU A 148 19.64 7.55 -12.24
N ARG A 149 18.48 8.20 -12.13
CA ARG A 149 17.41 7.92 -11.17
C ARG A 149 16.18 7.29 -11.78
N ILE A 150 16.24 6.91 -13.07
CA ILE A 150 15.23 6.13 -13.75
C ILE A 150 15.81 4.72 -13.94
N ALA A 151 15.40 3.78 -13.10
CA ALA A 151 15.81 2.38 -13.24
C ALA A 151 14.85 1.65 -14.18
N LYS A 152 15.40 0.83 -15.06
CA LYS A 152 14.62 -0.15 -15.82
C LYS A 152 14.68 -1.46 -15.04
N LEU A 153 13.53 -2.01 -14.66
CA LEU A 153 13.46 -3.25 -13.89
C LEU A 153 12.64 -4.33 -14.62
N PRO A 154 12.92 -5.62 -14.34
CA PRO A 154 12.21 -6.74 -14.94
C PRO A 154 10.74 -6.81 -14.52
N LYS A 155 9.98 -7.68 -15.19
CA LYS A 155 8.56 -7.94 -14.93
C LYS A 155 8.24 -8.25 -13.46
N LYS A 156 9.14 -8.89 -12.72
CA LYS A 156 8.91 -9.22 -11.31
C LYS A 156 8.78 -7.97 -10.41
N ASP A 157 9.34 -6.84 -10.84
CA ASP A 157 9.38 -5.59 -10.09
C ASP A 157 8.47 -4.54 -10.75
N ASN A 158 8.46 -4.44 -12.08
CA ASN A 158 7.66 -3.46 -12.81
C ASN A 158 6.53 -4.05 -13.67
N TRP A 159 5.70 -4.88 -13.04
CA TRP A 159 4.47 -5.38 -13.66
C TRP A 159 3.45 -5.72 -12.59
N TRP A 160 2.26 -5.16 -12.71
CA TRP A 160 1.20 -5.38 -11.75
C TRP A 160 0.08 -6.23 -12.32
N GLY A 161 -0.29 -7.25 -11.55
CA GLY A 161 -1.48 -8.06 -11.75
C GLY A 161 -1.35 -9.22 -12.73
N PRO A 162 -2.49 -9.89 -13.03
CA PRO A 162 -3.82 -9.56 -12.51
C PRO A 162 -3.97 -9.84 -11.00
N ALA A 163 -5.00 -9.24 -10.38
CA ALA A 163 -5.34 -9.45 -8.96
C ALA A 163 -5.61 -10.93 -8.61
N GLY A 164 -6.15 -11.69 -9.57
CA GLY A 164 -6.40 -13.13 -9.47
C GLY A 164 -5.59 -13.92 -10.51
N LEU A 165 -6.15 -15.04 -11.01
CA LEU A 165 -5.50 -15.83 -12.06
C LEU A 165 -5.58 -15.18 -13.45
N THR A 166 -6.61 -14.36 -13.66
CA THR A 166 -6.93 -13.69 -14.93
C THR A 166 -7.38 -12.26 -14.65
N GLY A 167 -7.33 -11.39 -15.65
CA GLY A 167 -7.90 -10.04 -15.56
C GLY A 167 -6.96 -8.91 -15.99
N PRO A 168 -7.31 -7.66 -15.68
CA PRO A 168 -6.55 -6.50 -16.11
C PRO A 168 -5.19 -6.44 -15.41
N CYS A 169 -4.16 -6.11 -16.18
CA CYS A 169 -2.78 -6.02 -15.74
C CYS A 169 -1.97 -5.12 -16.68
N GLY A 170 -0.73 -4.84 -16.32
CA GLY A 170 0.18 -4.10 -17.19
C GLY A 170 1.53 -3.78 -16.56
N PRO A 171 2.42 -3.17 -17.34
CA PRO A 171 3.62 -2.55 -16.78
C PRO A 171 3.21 -1.42 -15.85
N ASP A 172 4.13 -1.03 -14.99
CA ASP A 172 3.94 0.10 -14.09
C ASP A 172 5.19 0.98 -14.04
N THR A 173 5.06 2.11 -13.36
CA THR A 173 6.16 2.97 -12.95
C THR A 173 6.01 3.32 -11.49
N GLU A 174 7.07 3.11 -10.71
CA GLU A 174 7.01 3.31 -9.26
C GLU A 174 7.89 4.48 -8.84
N MET A 175 7.45 5.22 -7.84
CA MET A 175 8.14 6.34 -7.23
C MET A 175 8.78 5.90 -5.92
N PHE A 176 10.09 6.09 -5.81
CA PHE A 176 10.89 5.78 -4.64
C PHE A 176 11.34 7.06 -3.93
N TYR A 177 11.37 7.00 -2.60
CA TYR A 177 11.89 8.05 -1.73
C TYR A 177 13.14 7.57 -0.99
N TRP A 178 14.19 8.40 -0.97
CA TRP A 178 15.39 8.16 -0.15
C TRP A 178 15.14 8.51 1.32
N LYS A 179 14.77 7.50 2.13
CA LYS A 179 14.42 7.69 3.54
C LYS A 179 15.60 8.06 4.44
N SER A 180 16.82 7.69 4.04
CA SER A 180 17.99 7.84 4.88
C SER A 180 18.41 9.31 5.06
N LYS A 181 18.95 9.61 6.24
CA LYS A 181 19.56 10.91 6.57
C LYS A 181 20.89 11.15 5.85
N LYS A 182 21.50 10.11 5.27
CA LYS A 182 22.71 10.26 4.43
C LYS A 182 22.37 11.06 3.16
N PRO A 183 23.37 11.70 2.52
CA PRO A 183 23.17 12.35 1.23
C PRO A 183 22.52 11.39 0.23
N THR A 184 21.53 11.86 -0.52
CA THR A 184 20.84 11.01 -1.49
C THR A 184 21.83 10.58 -2.58
N PRO A 185 21.91 9.28 -2.92
CA PRO A 185 22.73 8.82 -4.02
C PRO A 185 22.38 9.53 -5.34
N LYS A 186 23.38 9.78 -6.18
CA LYS A 186 23.16 10.30 -7.54
C LYS A 186 22.43 9.27 -8.41
N LYS A 187 22.83 8.00 -8.30
CA LYS A 187 22.27 6.88 -9.04
C LYS A 187 21.30 6.08 -8.16
N PHE A 188 20.15 5.74 -8.71
CA PHE A 188 19.17 4.87 -8.06
C PHE A 188 19.63 3.40 -8.12
N ASN A 189 19.41 2.68 -7.01
CA ASN A 189 19.58 1.24 -6.90
C ASN A 189 18.37 0.66 -6.16
N SER A 190 17.54 -0.10 -6.86
CA SER A 190 16.32 -0.69 -6.29
C SER A 190 16.58 -1.71 -5.19
N ASN A 191 17.80 -2.25 -5.07
CA ASN A 191 18.17 -3.19 -4.01
C ASN A 191 18.65 -2.51 -2.72
N ASP A 192 18.79 -1.17 -2.69
CA ASP A 192 19.16 -0.45 -1.48
C ASP A 192 17.89 -0.13 -0.67
N GLU A 193 17.77 -0.73 0.51
CA GLU A 193 16.62 -0.62 1.42
C GLU A 193 16.26 0.81 1.86
N ASN A 194 17.16 1.77 1.63
CA ASN A 194 16.92 3.19 1.89
C ASN A 194 16.11 3.88 0.78
N TRP A 195 15.97 3.26 -0.38
CA TRP A 195 14.98 3.66 -1.38
C TRP A 195 13.68 2.91 -1.08
N VAL A 196 12.70 3.63 -0.57
CA VAL A 196 11.39 3.07 -0.24
C VAL A 196 10.41 3.48 -1.33
N GLU A 197 9.80 2.50 -1.97
CA GLU A 197 8.67 2.70 -2.88
C GLU A 197 7.50 3.31 -2.09
N ILE A 198 7.06 4.50 -2.50
CA ILE A 198 5.96 5.21 -1.84
C ILE A 198 4.67 5.15 -2.65
N TRP A 199 4.77 5.03 -3.99
CA TRP A 199 3.63 5.09 -4.89
C TRP A 199 3.93 4.32 -6.18
N ASN A 200 2.99 3.53 -6.66
CA ASN A 200 3.05 2.80 -7.93
C ASN A 200 1.91 3.28 -8.86
N ASP A 201 2.24 3.62 -10.12
CA ASP A 201 1.30 3.92 -11.20
C ASP A 201 1.26 2.77 -12.21
N VAL A 202 0.22 1.94 -12.13
CA VAL A 202 -0.02 0.81 -13.02
C VAL A 202 -0.69 1.26 -14.32
N LEU A 203 -0.05 0.90 -15.42
CA LEU A 203 -0.42 1.27 -16.79
C LEU A 203 -1.18 0.11 -17.43
N MET A 204 -2.41 -0.12 -16.94
CA MET A 204 -3.22 -1.27 -17.33
C MET A 204 -3.61 -1.20 -18.80
N GLN A 205 -2.96 -2.05 -19.59
CA GLN A 205 -3.17 -2.15 -21.04
C GLN A 205 -3.24 -3.60 -21.54
N TYR A 206 -3.19 -4.58 -20.63
CA TYR A 206 -3.33 -6.00 -20.96
C TYR A 206 -4.40 -6.67 -20.10
N ASN A 207 -4.96 -7.76 -20.62
CA ASN A 207 -5.78 -8.72 -19.89
C ASN A 207 -5.12 -10.09 -19.98
N LYS A 208 -4.81 -10.68 -18.82
CA LYS A 208 -4.31 -12.05 -18.76
C LYS A 208 -5.46 -13.04 -18.87
N ASP A 209 -5.40 -13.96 -19.82
CA ASP A 209 -6.38 -15.03 -20.00
C ASP A 209 -6.04 -16.28 -19.15
N LYS A 210 -6.88 -17.32 -19.24
CA LYS A 210 -6.73 -18.55 -18.44
C LYS A 210 -5.55 -19.39 -18.91
N GLU A 211 -5.16 -19.24 -20.17
CA GLU A 211 -4.03 -19.89 -20.82
C GLU A 211 -2.71 -19.21 -20.45
N GLY A 212 -2.77 -18.02 -19.84
CA GLY A 212 -1.63 -17.26 -19.35
C GLY A 212 -1.10 -16.23 -20.35
N ASN A 213 -1.79 -15.99 -21.47
CA ASN A 213 -1.40 -14.99 -22.45
C ASN A 213 -1.87 -13.59 -22.03
N TYR A 214 -1.07 -12.58 -22.40
CA TYR A 214 -1.36 -11.17 -22.16
C TYR A 214 -1.93 -10.54 -23.43
N ASN A 215 -3.26 -10.40 -23.47
CA ASN A 215 -3.98 -9.83 -24.61
C ASN A 215 -4.16 -8.32 -24.42
N GLU A 216 -4.05 -7.51 -25.49
CA GLU A 216 -4.28 -6.07 -25.38
C GLU A 216 -5.70 -5.77 -24.87
N ALA A 217 -5.80 -4.87 -23.88
CA ALA A 217 -7.07 -4.50 -23.28
C ALA A 217 -7.89 -3.59 -24.21
N LYS A 218 -9.22 -3.73 -24.18
CA LYS A 218 -10.14 -2.90 -24.97
C LYS A 218 -10.06 -1.41 -24.63
N GLN A 219 -9.63 -1.10 -23.41
CA GLN A 219 -9.38 0.25 -22.94
C GLN A 219 -8.11 0.26 -22.11
N LYS A 220 -7.42 1.40 -22.14
CA LYS A 220 -6.25 1.67 -21.33
C LYS A 220 -6.68 2.37 -20.04
N ASN A 221 -6.22 1.87 -18.90
CA ASN A 221 -6.60 2.41 -17.58
C ASN A 221 -5.37 2.76 -16.74
N ILE A 222 -5.51 3.78 -15.92
CA ILE A 222 -4.54 4.07 -14.86
C ILE A 222 -5.11 3.55 -13.55
N ASP A 223 -4.30 2.80 -12.82
CA ASP A 223 -4.54 2.39 -11.44
C ASP A 223 -3.31 2.76 -10.64
N THR A 224 -3.48 3.50 -9.55
CA THR A 224 -2.34 3.88 -8.72
C THR A 224 -2.53 3.41 -7.28
N GLY A 225 -1.44 3.12 -6.59
CA GLY A 225 -1.43 2.83 -5.15
C GLY A 225 -0.30 3.54 -4.42
N MET A 226 -0.63 4.45 -3.50
CA MET A 226 0.31 5.10 -2.59
C MET A 226 0.06 4.64 -1.15
N GLY A 227 1.08 4.08 -0.51
CA GLY A 227 0.97 3.57 0.86
C GLY A 227 0.96 4.70 1.89
N VAL A 228 -0.15 4.87 2.62
CA VAL A 228 -0.32 5.95 3.61
C VAL A 228 0.76 5.89 4.68
N GLU A 229 1.01 4.72 5.27
CA GLU A 229 2.01 4.56 6.34
C GLU A 229 3.43 4.91 5.88
N ARG A 230 3.82 4.47 4.67
CA ARG A 230 5.13 4.79 4.08
C ARG A 230 5.25 6.29 3.85
N THR A 231 4.24 6.90 3.22
CA THR A 231 4.24 8.33 2.89
C THR A 231 4.25 9.21 4.14
N VAL A 232 3.46 8.89 5.16
CA VAL A 232 3.50 9.64 6.42
C VAL A 232 4.87 9.51 7.10
N ALA A 233 5.47 8.32 7.11
CA ALA A 233 6.80 8.15 7.70
C ALA A 233 7.85 9.03 7.02
N VAL A 234 7.92 9.01 5.67
CA VAL A 234 8.92 9.80 4.93
C VAL A 234 8.70 11.30 5.04
N LEU A 235 7.45 11.78 5.05
CA LEU A 235 7.13 13.20 5.21
C LEU A 235 7.50 13.74 6.60
N ASN A 236 7.60 12.87 7.59
CA ASN A 236 8.05 13.22 8.94
C ASN A 236 9.54 12.87 9.17
N GLY A 237 10.29 12.55 8.12
CA GLY A 237 11.73 12.28 8.19
C GLY A 237 12.10 11.01 8.97
N LEU A 238 11.20 10.03 9.00
CA LEU A 238 11.38 8.77 9.72
C LEU A 238 11.93 7.70 8.76
N GLU A 239 12.92 6.95 9.22
CA GLU A 239 13.52 5.81 8.49
C GLU A 239 12.78 4.48 8.78
N ASP A 240 11.83 4.50 9.71
CA ASP A 240 11.06 3.36 10.21
C ASP A 240 9.58 3.76 10.31
N ASN A 241 8.72 3.07 9.55
CA ASN A 241 7.28 3.31 9.54
C ASN A 241 6.69 3.17 10.95
N TYR A 242 7.21 2.26 11.77
CA TYR A 242 6.67 1.97 13.09
C TYR A 242 6.93 3.08 14.12
N LEU A 243 7.71 4.10 13.75
CA LEU A 243 7.88 5.33 14.53
C LEU A 243 6.85 6.41 14.19
N ALA A 244 6.09 6.24 13.10
CA ALA A 244 5.01 7.14 12.71
C ALA A 244 3.83 7.05 13.69
N GLU A 245 2.98 8.07 13.71
CA GLU A 245 1.88 8.19 14.68
C GLU A 245 0.84 7.05 14.59
N MET A 246 0.68 6.37 13.43
CA MET A 246 -0.23 5.21 13.33
C MET A 246 0.26 3.98 14.10
N TRP A 247 1.54 3.98 14.51
CA TRP A 247 2.22 2.82 15.06
C TRP A 247 2.75 3.08 16.46
N LYS A 248 3.29 4.29 16.68
CA LYS A 248 3.92 4.70 17.93
C LYS A 248 3.07 4.44 19.18
N PRO A 249 1.73 4.64 19.19
CA PRO A 249 0.90 4.30 20.35
C PRO A 249 0.90 2.80 20.67
N LEU A 250 0.84 1.93 19.65
CA LEU A 250 0.91 0.47 19.83
C LEU A 250 2.30 0.06 20.35
N ILE A 251 3.36 0.58 19.75
CA ILE A 251 4.74 0.30 20.19
C ILE A 251 4.95 0.71 21.65
N LYS A 252 4.55 1.93 22.03
CA LYS A 252 4.63 2.40 23.42
C LYS A 252 3.83 1.52 24.38
N LYS A 253 2.66 1.03 23.96
CA LYS A 253 1.86 0.12 24.78
C LYS A 253 2.57 -1.22 24.97
N ILE A 254 3.21 -1.75 23.93
CA ILE A 254 4.01 -2.98 24.01
C ILE A 254 5.23 -2.78 24.92
N GLU A 255 5.95 -1.66 24.81
CA GLU A 255 7.06 -1.32 25.72
C GLU A 255 6.61 -1.30 27.18
N LYS A 256 5.48 -0.64 27.46
CA LYS A 256 4.91 -0.55 28.82
C LYS A 256 4.53 -1.92 29.38
N LEU A 257 3.90 -2.78 28.59
CA LEU A 257 3.44 -4.10 29.03
C LEU A 257 4.59 -5.11 29.17
N SER A 258 5.59 -5.03 28.29
CA SER A 258 6.74 -5.95 28.29
C SER A 258 7.86 -5.52 29.24
N GLY A 259 7.95 -4.23 29.58
CA GLY A 259 9.09 -3.65 30.28
C GLY A 259 10.36 -3.57 29.42
N LYS A 260 10.26 -3.80 28.11
CA LYS A 260 11.38 -3.77 27.15
C LYS A 260 11.35 -2.50 26.31
N LYS A 261 12.51 -2.10 25.80
CA LYS A 261 12.65 -0.95 24.90
C LYS A 261 12.54 -1.37 23.45
N TYR A 262 11.95 -0.50 22.63
CA TYR A 262 11.73 -0.75 21.21
C TYR A 262 13.03 -0.99 20.46
N GLN A 263 14.06 -0.14 20.68
CA GLN A 263 15.33 -0.15 19.96
C GLN A 263 16.10 -1.46 20.04
N GLU A 264 15.87 -2.27 21.07
CA GLU A 264 16.53 -3.57 21.27
C GLU A 264 15.65 -4.74 20.82
N ASN A 265 14.39 -4.49 20.47
CA ASN A 265 13.34 -5.49 20.27
C ASN A 265 12.47 -5.19 19.05
N GLU A 266 12.99 -4.43 18.09
CA GLU A 266 12.24 -3.78 17.03
C GLU A 266 11.39 -4.80 16.26
N LYS A 267 12.02 -5.84 15.70
CA LYS A 267 11.34 -6.87 14.92
C LYS A 267 10.17 -7.51 15.68
N SER A 268 10.35 -7.85 16.95
CA SER A 268 9.28 -8.46 17.75
C SER A 268 8.14 -7.49 17.99
N MET A 269 8.44 -6.24 18.38
CA MET A 269 7.42 -5.22 18.67
C MET A 269 6.66 -4.80 17.40
N ARG A 270 7.34 -4.70 16.26
CA ARG A 270 6.75 -4.43 14.94
C ARG A 270 5.75 -5.51 14.55
N ILE A 271 6.15 -6.79 14.62
CA ILE A 271 5.25 -7.92 14.30
C ILE A 271 4.03 -7.94 15.23
N ILE A 272 4.20 -7.66 16.53
CA ILE A 272 3.08 -7.61 17.49
C ILE A 272 2.12 -6.48 17.12
N ALA A 273 2.64 -5.27 16.89
CA ALA A 273 1.82 -4.11 16.54
C ALA A 273 1.08 -4.30 15.21
N ASP A 274 1.77 -4.76 14.18
CA ASP A 274 1.21 -5.03 12.85
C ASP A 274 0.08 -6.05 12.90
N HIS A 275 0.35 -7.23 13.44
CA HIS A 275 -0.62 -8.31 13.39
C HIS A 275 -1.84 -8.04 14.28
N ILE A 276 -1.68 -7.32 15.40
CA ILE A 276 -2.81 -6.91 16.22
C ILE A 276 -3.64 -5.83 15.53
N LYS A 277 -3.00 -4.89 14.83
CA LYS A 277 -3.71 -3.91 14.00
C LYS A 277 -4.49 -4.60 12.88
N ALA A 278 -3.84 -5.49 12.13
CA ALA A 278 -4.49 -6.27 11.08
C ALA A 278 -5.65 -7.12 11.60
N ALA A 279 -5.48 -7.80 12.74
CA ALA A 279 -6.54 -8.59 13.37
C ALA A 279 -7.75 -7.72 13.74
N ALA A 280 -7.53 -6.53 14.32
CA ALA A 280 -8.61 -5.63 14.67
C ALA A 280 -9.46 -5.18 13.46
N PHE A 281 -8.80 -4.89 12.33
CA PHE A 281 -9.51 -4.51 11.11
C PHE A 281 -10.23 -5.69 10.44
N ILE A 282 -9.65 -6.90 10.46
CA ILE A 282 -10.32 -8.11 9.95
C ILE A 282 -11.57 -8.43 10.81
N LEU A 283 -11.45 -8.32 12.14
CA LEU A 283 -12.58 -8.48 13.07
C LEU A 283 -13.66 -7.42 12.83
N ASN A 284 -13.28 -6.19 12.54
CA ASN A 284 -14.22 -5.12 12.22
C ASN A 284 -15.08 -5.42 10.98
N ASP A 285 -14.51 -6.14 10.02
CA ASP A 285 -15.21 -6.63 8.84
C ASP A 285 -15.97 -7.96 9.11
N LYS A 286 -16.27 -8.23 10.39
CA LYS A 286 -17.11 -9.34 10.89
C LYS A 286 -16.54 -10.74 10.63
N ILE A 287 -15.23 -10.84 10.36
CA ILE A 287 -14.54 -12.12 10.25
C ILE A 287 -14.03 -12.55 11.63
N VAL A 288 -14.44 -13.73 12.08
CA VAL A 288 -14.01 -14.31 13.37
C VAL A 288 -12.97 -15.43 13.18
N PRO A 289 -12.12 -15.72 14.19
CA PRO A 289 -11.09 -16.76 14.06
C PRO A 289 -11.67 -18.16 13.80
N SER A 290 -11.25 -18.80 12.71
CA SER A 290 -11.75 -20.13 12.30
C SER A 290 -10.62 -21.06 11.82
N ASN A 291 -10.95 -22.28 11.40
CA ASN A 291 -10.00 -23.25 10.83
C ASN A 291 -9.81 -23.09 9.30
N THR A 292 -10.57 -22.21 8.64
CA THR A 292 -10.63 -22.11 7.18
C THR A 292 -10.58 -20.66 6.70
N GLU A 293 -10.11 -20.45 5.47
CA GLU A 293 -10.20 -19.17 4.73
C GLU A 293 -9.73 -17.93 5.53
N GLN A 294 -10.48 -16.83 5.50
CA GLN A 294 -10.14 -15.58 6.18
C GLN A 294 -10.03 -15.76 7.70
N GLY A 295 -10.89 -16.59 8.29
CA GLY A 295 -10.86 -16.89 9.72
C GLY A 295 -9.58 -17.62 10.15
N TYR A 296 -9.02 -18.48 9.28
CA TYR A 296 -7.71 -19.10 9.51
C TYR A 296 -6.57 -18.08 9.45
N VAL A 297 -6.62 -17.14 8.49
CA VAL A 297 -5.64 -16.05 8.40
C VAL A 297 -5.66 -15.20 9.67
N LEU A 298 -6.85 -14.76 10.11
CA LEU A 298 -7.01 -14.01 11.35
C LEU A 298 -6.41 -14.76 12.55
N ARG A 299 -6.74 -16.03 12.70
CA ARG A 299 -6.18 -16.89 13.75
C ARG A 299 -4.66 -16.96 13.66
N ARG A 300 -4.09 -17.08 12.47
CA ARG A 300 -2.64 -17.15 12.23
C ARG A 300 -1.95 -15.86 12.67
N LEU A 301 -2.52 -14.70 12.35
CA LEU A 301 -1.99 -13.39 12.76
C LEU A 301 -1.97 -13.25 14.28
N ILE A 302 -3.09 -13.55 14.94
CA ILE A 302 -3.20 -13.52 16.42
C ILE A 302 -2.15 -14.45 17.05
N ARG A 303 -2.01 -15.69 16.56
CA ARG A 303 -1.02 -16.66 17.08
C ARG A 303 0.42 -16.20 16.86
N ARG A 304 0.73 -15.62 15.69
CA ARG A 304 2.07 -15.05 15.40
C ARG A 304 2.40 -13.91 16.36
N ALA A 305 1.45 -13.02 16.66
CA ALA A 305 1.63 -11.95 17.65
C ALA A 305 1.86 -12.52 19.07
N ILE A 306 1.04 -13.47 19.52
CA ILE A 306 1.19 -14.12 20.84
C ILE A 306 2.55 -14.81 20.97
N ARG A 307 3.04 -15.45 19.90
CA ARG A 307 4.37 -16.07 19.89
C ARG A 307 5.47 -15.02 20.10
N GLN A 308 5.38 -13.85 19.47
CA GLN A 308 6.35 -12.78 19.68
C GLN A 308 6.26 -12.19 21.10
N ILE A 309 5.06 -12.08 21.67
CA ILE A 309 4.88 -11.64 23.07
C ILE A 309 5.64 -12.58 24.02
N ARG A 310 5.52 -13.90 23.84
CA ARG A 310 6.23 -14.90 24.64
C ARG A 310 7.75 -14.87 24.45
N LYS A 311 8.21 -14.47 23.26
CA LYS A 311 9.65 -14.27 22.99
C LYS A 311 10.17 -12.99 23.65
N LEU A 312 9.35 -11.95 23.69
CA LEU A 312 9.71 -10.63 24.19
C LEU A 312 9.73 -10.56 25.73
N SER A 313 8.85 -11.30 26.39
CA SER A 313 8.72 -11.30 27.86
C SER A 313 8.34 -12.68 28.39
N GLU A 314 8.92 -13.05 29.53
CA GLU A 314 8.55 -14.26 30.28
C GLU A 314 7.10 -14.18 30.81
N LYS A 315 6.63 -12.95 31.12
CA LYS A 315 5.25 -12.70 31.52
C LYS A 315 4.42 -12.36 30.29
N SER A 316 3.43 -13.20 30.01
CA SER A 316 2.46 -12.91 28.95
C SER A 316 1.59 -11.70 29.32
N PHE A 317 1.27 -10.87 28.33
CA PHE A 317 0.36 -9.74 28.47
C PHE A 317 -0.75 -9.78 27.42
N SER A 318 -1.89 -9.15 27.74
CA SER A 318 -3.10 -9.24 26.94
C SER A 318 -2.99 -8.49 25.62
N ILE A 319 -3.29 -9.16 24.51
CA ILE A 319 -3.41 -8.52 23.19
C ILE A 319 -4.56 -7.49 23.13
N LYS A 320 -5.59 -7.65 23.98
CA LYS A 320 -6.70 -6.69 24.12
C LYS A 320 -6.23 -5.32 24.59
N GLU A 321 -5.18 -5.28 25.42
CA GLU A 321 -4.60 -4.03 25.87
C GLU A 321 -3.82 -3.32 24.75
N ILE A 322 -3.21 -4.10 23.85
CA ILE A 322 -2.42 -3.58 22.71
C ILE A 322 -3.33 -3.07 21.59
N SER A 323 -4.56 -3.60 21.47
CA SER A 323 -5.51 -3.14 20.44
C SER A 323 -6.20 -1.82 20.80
N LYS A 324 -6.32 -1.46 22.09
CA LYS A 324 -7.00 -0.22 22.51
C LYS A 324 -6.55 1.06 21.79
N PRO A 325 -5.25 1.34 21.59
CA PRO A 325 -4.80 2.53 20.87
C PRO A 325 -5.30 2.60 19.41
N ILE A 326 -5.66 1.49 18.79
CA ILE A 326 -6.17 1.46 17.39
C ILE A 326 -7.44 2.30 17.28
N PHE A 327 -8.31 2.28 18.30
CA PHE A 327 -9.56 3.05 18.30
C PHE A 327 -9.34 4.56 18.28
N GLU A 328 -8.22 5.02 18.84
CA GLU A 328 -7.83 6.44 18.85
C GLU A 328 -7.12 6.85 17.55
N ILE A 329 -6.38 5.93 16.93
CA ILE A 329 -5.67 6.17 15.67
C ILE A 329 -6.65 6.22 14.49
N TYR A 330 -7.73 5.43 14.56
CA TYR A 330 -8.69 5.22 13.48
C TYR A 330 -10.14 5.56 13.88
N PRO A 331 -10.41 6.78 14.39
CA PRO A 331 -11.77 7.16 14.81
C PRO A 331 -12.74 7.24 13.61
N ASP A 332 -12.20 7.45 12.40
CA ASP A 332 -12.91 7.55 11.12
C ASP A 332 -13.45 6.20 10.62
N TYR A 333 -12.93 5.07 11.12
CA TYR A 333 -13.40 3.74 10.74
C TYR A 333 -14.48 3.14 11.65
N GLN A 334 -14.91 3.86 12.70
CA GLN A 334 -15.99 3.44 13.60
C GLN A 334 -15.85 1.99 14.10
N LEU A 335 -14.64 1.62 14.51
CA LEU A 335 -14.30 0.24 14.84
C LEU A 335 -15.20 -0.33 15.95
N ASN A 336 -15.73 -1.54 15.74
CA ASN A 336 -16.55 -2.23 16.75
C ASN A 336 -15.69 -2.73 17.92
N GLN A 337 -15.48 -1.87 18.91
CA GLN A 337 -14.60 -2.15 20.04
C GLN A 337 -15.01 -3.41 20.80
N LYS A 338 -16.32 -3.65 20.96
CA LYS A 338 -16.81 -4.82 21.69
C LYS A 338 -16.40 -6.10 20.97
N LEU A 339 -16.71 -6.20 19.67
CA LEU A 339 -16.35 -7.36 18.86
C LEU A 339 -14.84 -7.60 18.86
N ILE A 340 -14.05 -6.55 18.61
CA ILE A 340 -12.58 -6.63 18.53
C ILE A 340 -11.93 -7.03 19.86
N LEU A 341 -12.52 -6.64 20.99
CA LEU A 341 -11.98 -6.96 22.30
C LEU A 341 -12.51 -8.30 22.84
N GLU A 342 -13.65 -8.81 22.39
CA GLU A 342 -14.24 -10.07 22.87
C GLU A 342 -13.70 -11.30 22.12
N GLU A 343 -13.64 -11.21 20.79
CA GLU A 343 -13.13 -12.26 19.87
C GLU A 343 -11.60 -12.24 19.73
#